data_AF-D6TKK3-F1
#
_entry.id   AF-D6TKK3-F1
#
_cell.length_a   1.000
_cell.length_b   1.000
_cell.length_c   1.000
_cell.angle_alpha   90.00
_cell.angle_beta   90.00
_cell.angle_gamma   90.00
#
_symmetry.space_group_name_H-M   'P 1'
#
loop_
_entity.id
_entity.type
_entity.pdbx_description
1 polymer ?
#
loop_
_entity_poly.entity_id
_entity_poly.type
_entity_poly.pdbx_seq_one_letter_code
_entity_poly.pdbx_strand_id
1 'polypeptide(L)'
;MTLETMENSEQMLIPIAGNEQQTLEISGAAPVRFQTLDVARHVAIAPNGKRYVVATFNDQRLKRDYVTAIYPQQGGYLTLLRLVTVESSSETIEEAIQKHTRFIQMIQQGKLQELLVSLAN
;
A
#
# COMPACT_ATOMS: atom_id res chain seq x y z
N MET A 1 -53.13 8.92 -4.06
CA MET A 1 -52.39 9.89 -4.89
C MET A 1 -51.72 10.84 -3.91
N THR A 2 -50.43 10.78 -3.59
CA THR A 2 -49.30 9.92 -3.99
C THR A 2 -48.26 10.08 -2.87
N LEU A 3 -47.62 8.99 -2.43
CA LEU A 3 -46.50 9.01 -1.49
C LEU A 3 -45.27 9.54 -2.24
N GLU A 4 -44.78 10.73 -1.89
CA GLU A 4 -43.48 11.22 -2.37
C GLU A 4 -42.38 10.72 -1.44
N THR A 5 -41.78 9.62 -1.88
CA THR A 5 -40.52 9.06 -1.42
C THR A 5 -39.43 10.14 -1.53
N MET A 6 -39.02 10.73 -0.40
CA MET A 6 -37.81 11.54 -0.36
C MET A 6 -36.61 10.60 -0.44
N GLU A 7 -36.10 10.43 -1.65
CA GLU A 7 -34.95 9.58 -1.95
C GLU A 7 -33.70 10.12 -1.26
N ASN A 8 -33.16 9.21 -0.46
CA ASN A 8 -31.90 9.23 0.25
C ASN A 8 -30.76 9.62 -0.69
N SER A 9 -30.27 10.86 -0.60
CA SER A 9 -29.04 11.30 -1.28
C SER A 9 -27.82 10.80 -0.50
N GLU A 10 -27.73 9.48 -0.33
CA GLU A 10 -26.46 8.82 -0.09
C GLU A 10 -25.70 8.90 -1.41
N GLN A 11 -24.80 9.87 -1.52
CA GLN A 11 -23.77 9.86 -2.55
C GLN A 11 -23.01 8.55 -2.43
N MET A 12 -23.46 7.56 -3.20
CA MET A 12 -22.80 6.30 -3.39
C MET A 12 -21.41 6.63 -3.92
N LEU A 13 -20.42 6.57 -3.03
CA LEU A 13 -19.01 6.56 -3.37
C LEU A 13 -18.80 5.25 -4.12
N ILE A 14 -19.12 5.23 -5.41
CA ILE A 14 -18.82 4.10 -6.28
C ILE A 14 -17.30 4.01 -6.28
N PRO A 15 -16.68 3.00 -5.66
CA PRO A 15 -15.25 2.81 -5.81
C PRO A 15 -15.08 2.47 -7.29
N ILE A 16 -14.40 3.35 -8.02
CA ILE A 16 -13.92 3.02 -9.35
C ILE A 16 -12.98 1.84 -9.11
N ALA A 17 -13.47 0.63 -9.38
CA ALA A 17 -12.70 -0.59 -9.29
C ALA A 17 -11.52 -0.43 -10.25
N GLY A 18 -10.35 -0.15 -9.68
CA GLY A 18 -9.11 -0.11 -10.42
C GLY A 18 -8.93 -1.43 -11.16
N ASN A 19 -8.61 -1.31 -12.45
CA ASN A 19 -8.41 -2.38 -13.43
C ASN A 19 -7.74 -3.64 -12.86
N GLU A 20 -8.21 -4.78 -13.35
CA GLU A 20 -7.56 -6.11 -13.39
C GLU A 20 -6.40 -6.32 -12.41
N GLN A 21 -6.71 -7.01 -11.31
CA GLN A 21 -5.78 -7.45 -10.27
C GLN A 21 -4.60 -8.23 -10.88
N GLN A 22 -3.55 -7.54 -11.31
CA GLN A 22 -2.27 -8.17 -11.58
C GLN A 22 -1.68 -8.57 -10.24
N THR A 23 -1.67 -9.88 -9.95
CA THR A 23 -0.92 -10.45 -8.84
C THR A 23 0.56 -10.26 -9.14
N LEU A 24 1.12 -9.13 -8.70
CA LEU A 24 2.56 -8.89 -8.72
C LEU A 24 3.22 -9.94 -7.82
N GLU A 25 3.93 -10.90 -8.40
CA GLU A 25 4.66 -11.93 -7.65
C GLU A 25 6.09 -11.46 -7.36
N ILE A 26 6.49 -11.50 -6.09
CA ILE A 26 7.84 -11.10 -5.66
C ILE A 26 8.50 -12.24 -4.88
N SER A 27 9.64 -12.71 -5.37
CA SER A 27 10.37 -13.81 -4.74
C SER A 27 10.69 -13.51 -3.26
N GLY A 28 10.33 -14.45 -2.39
CA GLY A 28 10.55 -14.34 -0.95
C GLY A 28 9.68 -13.30 -0.23
N ALA A 29 8.65 -12.76 -0.89
CA ALA A 29 7.68 -11.86 -0.27
C ALA A 29 6.25 -12.36 -0.55
N ALA A 30 5.52 -12.70 0.50
CA ALA A 30 4.18 -13.26 0.34
C ALA A 30 3.16 -12.14 0.01
N PRO A 31 2.28 -12.34 -0.99
CA PRO A 31 1.20 -11.39 -1.25
C PRO A 31 0.22 -11.35 -0.08
N VAL A 32 -0.38 -10.18 0.16
CA VAL A 32 -1.42 -9.98 1.17
C VAL A 32 -2.71 -9.61 0.47
N ARG A 33 -3.85 -10.02 1.04
CA ARG A 33 -5.17 -9.61 0.55
C ARG A 33 -5.23 -8.08 0.37
N PHE A 34 -5.51 -7.66 -0.85
CA PHE A 34 -5.65 -6.26 -1.22
C PHE A 34 -6.86 -5.61 -0.55
N GLN A 35 -6.67 -4.38 -0.07
CA GLN A 35 -7.74 -3.45 0.23
C GLN A 35 -8.17 -2.77 -1.08
N THR A 36 -9.38 -2.21 -1.11
CA THR A 36 -10.05 -1.71 -2.34
C THR A 36 -9.21 -0.77 -3.22
N LEU A 37 -8.26 -0.03 -2.63
CA LEU A 37 -7.40 0.92 -3.33
C LEU A 37 -5.96 0.44 -3.52
N ASP A 38 -5.63 -0.76 -3.04
CA ASP A 38 -4.29 -1.31 -3.16
C ASP A 38 -4.01 -1.71 -4.62
N VAL A 39 -2.88 -1.24 -5.11
CA VAL A 39 -2.24 -1.69 -6.35
C VAL A 39 -1.36 -2.91 -6.08
N ALA A 40 -0.67 -2.93 -4.93
CA ALA A 40 0.16 -4.06 -4.51
C ALA A 40 0.32 -4.10 -2.99
N ARG A 41 0.40 -5.30 -2.42
CA ARG A 41 0.65 -5.48 -0.98
C ARG A 41 1.40 -6.78 -0.71
N HIS A 42 2.54 -6.69 -0.04
CA HIS A 42 3.39 -7.83 0.28
C HIS A 42 3.92 -7.78 1.71
N VAL A 43 4.20 -8.95 2.27
CA VAL A 43 5.03 -9.10 3.48
C VAL A 43 6.47 -9.35 3.05
N ALA A 44 7.37 -8.45 3.43
CA ALA A 44 8.81 -8.63 3.33
C ALA A 44 9.40 -9.01 4.69
N ILE A 45 10.29 -9.99 4.71
CA ILE A 45 10.98 -10.46 5.92
C ILE A 45 12.44 -10.02 5.82
N ALA A 46 12.89 -9.21 6.78
CA ALA A 46 14.29 -8.80 6.87
C ALA A 46 15.16 -9.96 7.41
N PRO A 47 16.50 -9.94 7.18
CA PRO A 47 17.41 -10.99 7.66
C PRO A 47 17.38 -11.23 9.17
N ASN A 48 17.02 -10.21 9.95
CA ASN A 48 16.85 -10.31 11.41
C ASN A 48 15.49 -10.90 11.84
N GLY A 49 14.71 -11.43 10.91
CA GLY A 49 13.39 -12.03 11.16
C GLY A 49 12.25 -11.02 11.34
N LYS A 50 12.52 -9.71 11.36
CA LYS A 50 11.47 -8.68 11.44
C LYS A 50 10.66 -8.66 10.15
N ARG A 51 9.34 -8.55 10.30
CA ARG A 51 8.40 -8.54 9.18
C ARG A 51 7.90 -7.12 8.93
N TYR A 52 7.72 -6.81 7.66
CA TYR A 52 7.20 -5.53 7.20
C TYR A 52 6.14 -5.77 6.15
N VAL A 53 5.06 -5.01 6.18
CA VAL A 53 4.10 -4.94 5.08
C VAL A 53 4.50 -3.76 4.21
N VAL A 54 4.71 -4.01 2.92
CA VAL A 54 4.84 -2.97 1.91
C VAL A 54 3.51 -2.90 1.18
N ALA A 55 2.89 -1.73 1.16
CA ALA A 55 1.63 -1.51 0.45
C ALA A 55 1.78 -0.33 -0.51
N THR A 56 1.29 -0.51 -1.73
CA THR A 56 1.15 0.56 -2.72
C THR A 56 -0.32 0.71 -3.03
N PHE A 57 -0.84 1.94 -2.92
CA PHE A 57 -2.24 2.24 -3.13
C PHE A 57 -2.39 3.59 -3.83
N ASN A 58 -3.52 3.74 -4.52
CA ASN A 58 -3.87 4.98 -5.17
C ASN A 58 -4.53 5.94 -4.16
N ASP A 59 -3.96 7.14 -3.98
CA ASP A 59 -4.42 8.14 -3.01
C ASP A 59 -4.86 9.47 -3.66
N GLN A 60 -5.69 9.36 -4.72
CA GLN A 60 -6.21 10.55 -5.43
C GLN A 60 -6.97 11.52 -4.51
N ARG A 61 -7.48 11.04 -3.36
CA ARG A 61 -8.21 11.87 -2.39
C ARG A 61 -7.33 12.95 -1.78
N LEU A 62 -6.02 12.73 -1.68
CA LEU A 62 -5.05 13.71 -1.18
C LEU A 62 -4.19 14.35 -2.30
N LYS A 63 -4.60 14.22 -3.57
CA LYS A 63 -3.82 14.63 -4.76
C LYS A 63 -2.43 13.99 -4.83
N ARG A 64 -2.26 12.81 -4.23
CA ARG A 64 -1.06 11.97 -4.36
C ARG A 64 -1.43 10.81 -5.26
N ASP A 65 -0.88 10.73 -6.47
CA ASP A 65 -1.36 9.74 -7.45
C ASP A 65 -1.18 8.30 -6.93
N TYR A 66 0.04 7.91 -6.54
CA TYR A 66 0.29 6.62 -5.93
C TYR A 66 1.20 6.74 -4.73
N VAL A 67 0.90 6.03 -3.64
CA VAL A 67 1.69 6.03 -2.42
C VAL A 67 2.18 4.62 -2.14
N THR A 68 3.50 4.47 -1.97
CA THR A 68 4.15 3.24 -1.47
C THR A 68 4.60 3.46 -0.04
N ALA A 69 4.10 2.64 0.89
CA ALA A 69 4.37 2.77 2.32
C ALA A 69 4.86 1.45 2.94
N ILE A 70 5.76 1.56 3.93
CA ILE A 70 6.29 0.44 4.72
C ILE A 70 5.70 0.49 6.13
N TYR A 71 5.14 -0.63 6.58
CA TYR A 71 4.58 -0.79 7.91
C TYR A 71 5.31 -1.92 8.66
N PRO A 72 5.81 -1.70 9.89
CA PRO A 72 6.36 -2.76 10.69
C PRO A 72 5.24 -3.68 11.17
N GLN A 73 5.39 -4.99 10.99
CA GLN A 73 4.42 -5.97 11.47
C GLN A 73 4.86 -6.49 12.85
N GLN A 74 4.19 -6.01 13.90
CA GLN A 74 4.33 -6.55 15.26
C GLN A 74 3.09 -7.39 15.61
N GLY A 75 3.30 -8.53 16.28
CA GLY A 75 2.24 -9.29 16.96
C GLY A 75 1.12 -9.90 16.11
N GLY A 76 1.15 -9.79 14.77
CA GLY A 76 0.06 -10.22 13.91
C GLY A 76 -1.03 -9.15 13.80
N TYR A 77 -0.91 -8.30 12.77
CA TYR A 77 -1.93 -7.46 12.11
C TYR A 77 -2.93 -6.62 12.93
N LEU A 78 -2.78 -6.47 14.24
CA LEU A 78 -3.68 -5.70 15.09
C LEU A 78 -2.92 -4.66 15.91
N THR A 79 -2.35 -3.67 15.23
CA THR A 79 -2.08 -2.40 15.89
C THR A 79 -2.88 -1.33 15.17
N LEU A 80 -3.89 -0.81 15.87
CA LEU A 80 -4.86 0.22 15.47
C LEU A 80 -4.22 1.57 15.06
N LEU A 81 -2.89 1.64 14.97
CA LEU A 81 -2.12 2.78 14.53
C LEU A 81 -1.26 2.34 13.33
N ARG A 82 -1.56 2.90 12.15
CA ARG A 82 -0.67 2.87 10.99
C ARG A 82 0.59 3.69 11.31
N LEU A 83 1.54 3.11 12.05
CA LEU A 83 2.87 3.69 12.19
C LEU A 83 3.65 3.38 10.91
N VAL A 84 3.48 4.25 9.93
CA VAL A 84 4.25 4.23 8.69
C VAL A 84 5.72 4.44 9.05
N THR A 85 6.59 3.50 8.66
CA THR A 85 8.05 3.67 8.78
C THR A 85 8.55 4.66 7.73
N VAL A 86 8.00 4.58 6.52
CA VAL A 86 8.25 5.53 5.44
C VAL A 86 7.14 5.45 4.39
N GLU A 87 6.86 6.59 3.78
CA GLU A 87 6.01 6.71 2.60
C GLU A 87 6.76 7.44 1.48
N SER A 88 6.45 7.09 0.24
CA SER A 88 6.94 7.81 -0.94
C SER A 88 5.88 7.79 -2.02
N SER A 89 5.64 8.96 -2.64
CA SER A 89 4.69 9.11 -3.72
C SER A 89 5.33 8.85 -5.09
N SER A 90 4.53 8.38 -6.04
CA SER A 90 4.84 8.29 -7.47
C SER A 90 3.69 8.88 -8.26
N GLU A 91 3.97 9.45 -9.44
CA GLU A 91 2.95 10.02 -10.33
C GLU A 91 2.31 8.92 -11.18
N THR A 92 3.07 7.87 -11.52
CA THR A 92 2.61 6.77 -12.36
C THR A 92 2.56 5.44 -11.60
N ILE A 93 1.70 4.54 -12.09
CA ILE A 93 1.57 3.18 -11.54
C ILE A 93 2.86 2.36 -11.73
N GLU A 94 3.55 2.54 -12.84
CA GLU A 94 4.79 1.83 -13.17
C GLU A 94 5.92 2.21 -12.22
N GLU A 95 6.10 3.51 -11.97
CA GLU A 95 7.03 3.99 -10.94
C GLU A 95 6.66 3.48 -9.55
N ALA A 96 5.36 3.45 -9.22
CA ALA A 96 4.88 2.95 -7.94
C ALA A 96 5.22 1.46 -7.75
N ILE A 97 5.04 0.62 -8.77
CA ILE A 97 5.38 -0.81 -8.76
C ILE A 97 6.89 -1.04 -8.70
N GLN A 98 7.69 -0.29 -9.46
CA GLN A 98 9.15 -0.37 -9.40
C GLN A 98 9.64 -0.01 -7.99
N LYS A 99 9.10 1.05 -7.40
CA LYS A 99 9.40 1.49 -6.04
C LYS A 99 8.97 0.45 -5.00
N HIS A 100 7.79 -0.14 -5.15
CA HIS A 100 7.28 -1.22 -4.30
C HIS A 100 8.26 -2.40 -4.27
N THR A 101 8.66 -2.87 -5.45
CA THR A 101 9.62 -3.97 -5.61
C THR A 101 10.96 -3.63 -4.98
N ARG A 102 11.47 -2.42 -5.22
CA ARG A 102 12.72 -1.94 -4.63
C ARG A 102 12.66 -1.92 -3.10
N PHE A 103 11.55 -1.46 -2.51
CA PHE A 103 11.39 -1.41 -1.05
C PHE A 103 11.44 -2.80 -0.44
N ILE A 104 10.77 -3.78 -1.06
CA ILE A 104 10.80 -5.18 -0.63
C ILE A 104 12.21 -5.74 -0.69
N GLN A 105 12.93 -5.53 -1.80
CA GLN A 105 14.32 -5.97 -1.95
C GLN A 105 15.23 -5.35 -0.89
N MET A 106 15.10 -4.04 -0.62
CA MET A 106 15.88 -3.37 0.41
C MET A 106 15.60 -3.94 1.81
N ILE A 107 14.36 -4.28 2.12
CA ILE A 107 14.00 -4.95 3.39
C ILE A 107 14.64 -6.34 3.45
N GLN A 108 14.45 -7.17 2.42
CA GLN A 108 14.97 -8.54 2.34
C GLN A 108 16.50 -8.59 2.41
N GLN A 109 17.19 -7.57 1.89
CA GLN A 109 18.65 -7.42 1.97
C GLN A 109 19.13 -6.83 3.31
N GLY A 110 18.25 -6.46 4.23
CA GLY A 110 18.61 -5.84 5.50
C GLY A 110 19.02 -4.36 5.40
N LYS A 111 18.73 -3.71 4.27
CA LYS A 111 19.13 -2.33 3.94
C LYS A 111 18.03 -1.29 4.18
N LEU A 112 17.05 -1.60 5.03
CA LEU A 112 15.95 -0.67 5.32
C LEU A 112 16.46 0.68 5.84
N GLN A 113 17.50 0.69 6.69
CA GLN A 113 18.05 1.96 7.22
C GLN A 113 18.66 2.84 6.11
N GLU A 114 19.37 2.23 5.14
CA GLU A 114 19.93 2.95 3.98
C GLU A 114 18.81 3.58 3.14
N LEU A 115 17.71 2.84 2.93
CA LEU A 115 16.53 3.35 2.25
C LEU A 115 15.97 4.58 2.97
N LEU A 116 15.81 4.53 4.29
CA LEU A 116 15.28 5.65 5.08
C LEU A 116 16.16 6.90 4.97
N VAL A 117 17.48 6.74 5.04
CA VAL A 117 18.41 7.86 4.85
C VAL A 117 18.30 8.44 3.44
N SER A 118 18.17 7.60 2.41
CA SER A 118 18.05 8.06 1.02
C SER A 118 16.78 8.85 0.70
N LEU A 119 15.72 8.68 1.50
CA LEU A 119 14.44 9.36 1.33
C LEU A 119 14.30 10.61 2.20
N ALA A 120 15.22 10.82 3.14
CA ALA A 120 15.26 12.00 4.01
C ALA A 120 16.12 13.15 3.45
N ASN A 121 16.91 12.88 2.40
CA ASN A 121 17.73 13.85 1.67
C ASN A 121 17.04 14.27 0.37
#